data_AF-A0A5J6MDY5-F1
#
_entry.id   AF-A0A5J6MDY5-F1
#
_cell.length_a   1.000
_cell.length_b   1.000
_cell.length_c   1.000
_cell.angle_alpha   90.00
_cell.angle_beta   90.00
_cell.angle_gamma   90.00
#
_symmetry.space_group_name_H-M   'P 1'
#
loop_
_entity.id
_entity.type
_entity.pdbx_description
1 polymer ?
#
loop_
_entity_poly.entity_id
_entity_poly.type
_entity_poly.pdbx_seq_one_letter_code
_entity_poly.pdbx_strand_id
1 'polypeptide(L)'
;MDACGYFSTLLIEAIRGAGKKDALRRRSLGPSSEISAIATGSWERKERDQIGSSGYVVHTLEAALWAVAQAEDFKSAVLLAANLGDDADTVAAVTGQLAGAIWGVASIPKPWRDRLAWSEHIEGLAASLFERGMA
;
A
#
# COMPACT_ATOMS: atom_id res chain seq x y z
N MET A 1 15.89 7.51 6.78
CA MET A 1 15.47 6.24 6.14
C MET A 1 13.95 6.31 6.08
N ASP A 2 13.39 6.97 5.08
CA ASP A 2 12.16 7.71 5.40
C ASP A 2 10.92 7.02 4.85
N ALA A 3 10.62 7.08 3.56
CA ALA A 3 9.38 6.47 3.04
C ALA A 3 9.51 4.98 2.73
N CYS A 4 10.49 4.59 1.91
CA CYS A 4 10.64 3.21 1.47
C CYS A 4 10.99 2.25 2.62
N GLY A 5 11.83 2.68 3.58
CA GLY A 5 12.17 1.84 4.74
C GLY A 5 10.96 1.55 5.64
N TYR A 6 10.16 2.58 5.89
CA TYR A 6 8.90 2.42 6.61
C TYR A 6 7.91 1.56 5.82
N PHE A 7 7.69 1.84 4.54
CA PHE A 7 6.76 1.09 3.71
C PHE A 7 7.16 -0.39 3.55
N SER A 8 8.45 -0.69 3.36
CA SER A 8 8.97 -2.05 3.34
C SER A 8 8.69 -2.80 4.65
N THR A 9 8.72 -2.11 5.79
CA THR A 9 8.33 -2.72 7.08
C THR A 9 6.86 -3.14 7.07
N LEU A 10 5.97 -2.30 6.54
CA LEU A 10 4.55 -2.63 6.40
C LEU A 10 4.34 -3.85 5.47
N LEU A 11 5.02 -3.85 4.33
CA LEU A 11 4.93 -4.94 3.35
C LEU A 11 5.44 -6.26 3.92
N ILE A 12 6.61 -6.26 4.58
CA ILE A 12 7.17 -7.48 5.18
C ILE A 12 6.22 -8.08 6.22
N GLU A 13 5.62 -7.24 7.06
CA GLU A 13 4.67 -7.71 8.06
C GLU A 13 3.39 -8.26 7.43
N ALA A 14 2.83 -7.57 6.44
CA ALA A 14 1.66 -8.03 5.71
C ALA A 14 1.92 -9.37 4.97
N ILE A 15 3.06 -9.49 4.28
CA ILE A 15 3.50 -10.73 3.62
C ILE A 15 3.65 -11.88 4.62
N ARG A 16 4.08 -11.59 5.86
CA ARG A 16 4.19 -12.57 6.95
C ARG A 16 2.85 -12.90 7.62
N GLY A 17 1.73 -12.37 7.13
CA GLY A 17 0.39 -12.68 7.59
C GLY A 17 -0.21 -11.68 8.58
N ALA A 18 0.40 -10.51 8.79
CA ALA A 18 -0.22 -9.45 9.57
C ALA A 18 -1.48 -8.93 8.86
N GLY A 19 -2.59 -8.88 9.59
CA GLY A 19 -3.83 -8.30 9.06
C GLY A 19 -3.77 -6.77 8.94
N LYS A 20 -4.78 -6.16 8.29
CA LYS A 20 -4.90 -4.70 8.07
C LYS A 20 -4.54 -3.86 9.32
N LYS A 21 -5.10 -4.21 10.49
CA LYS A 21 -4.89 -3.48 11.75
C LYS A 21 -3.44 -3.55 12.23
N ASP A 22 -2.81 -4.72 12.14
CA ASP A 22 -1.45 -4.93 12.64
C ASP A 22 -0.42 -4.31 11.70
N ALA A 23 -0.63 -4.43 10.38
CA ALA A 23 0.21 -3.80 9.37
C ALA A 23 0.17 -2.27 9.52
N LEU A 24 -1.01 -1.66 9.69
CA LEU A 24 -1.18 -0.21 9.79
C LEU A 24 -0.94 0.40 11.18
N ARG A 25 -0.49 -0.39 12.17
CA ARG A 25 -0.29 0.12 13.53
C ARG A 25 0.66 1.32 13.58
N ARG A 26 0.42 2.23 14.53
CA ARG A 26 1.30 3.40 14.74
C ARG A 26 2.71 2.95 15.12
N ARG A 27 3.71 3.64 14.57
CA ARG A 27 5.14 3.39 14.82
C ARG A 27 5.84 4.71 15.10
N SER A 28 6.71 4.71 16.11
CA SER A 28 7.61 5.84 16.34
C SER A 28 8.82 5.67 15.43
N LEU A 29 8.97 6.58 14.48
CA LEU A 29 10.22 6.76 13.74
C LEU A 29 11.07 7.79 14.49
N GLY A 30 12.39 7.73 14.34
CA GLY A 30 13.30 8.71 14.94
C GLY A 30 12.91 10.16 14.59
N PRO A 31 13.32 11.14 15.40
CA PRO A 31 12.80 12.52 15.37
C PRO A 31 13.04 13.32 14.07
N SER A 32 13.79 12.79 13.11
CA SER A 32 14.23 13.51 11.90
C SER A 32 13.57 13.05 10.58
N SER A 33 12.52 12.23 10.62
CA SER A 33 11.88 11.72 9.40
C SER A 33 10.65 12.56 9.02
N GLU A 34 10.58 12.99 7.76
CA GLU A 34 9.36 13.60 7.17
C GLU A 34 8.14 12.65 7.22
N ILE A 35 8.40 11.35 7.44
CA ILE A 35 7.38 10.29 7.50
C ILE A 35 6.90 10.03 8.93
N SER A 36 7.51 10.64 9.96
CA SER A 36 7.13 10.42 11.36
C SER A 36 5.66 10.75 11.65
N ALA A 37 5.10 11.80 11.03
CA ALA A 37 3.69 12.14 11.17
C ALA A 37 2.77 11.03 10.59
N ILE A 38 3.13 10.51 9.41
CA ILE A 38 2.40 9.41 8.76
C ILE A 38 2.50 8.13 9.59
N ALA A 39 3.70 7.79 10.05
CA ALA A 39 3.96 6.60 10.85
C ALA A 39 3.23 6.62 12.19
N THR A 40 2.95 7.80 12.74
CA THR A 40 2.18 8.00 13.98
C THR A 40 0.68 8.18 13.74
N GLY A 41 0.21 8.07 12.49
CA GLY A 41 -1.21 8.01 12.14
C GLY A 41 -1.87 9.35 11.82
N SER A 42 -1.13 10.34 11.27
CA SER A 42 -1.70 11.65 10.86
C SER A 42 -2.91 11.54 9.92
N TRP A 43 -3.04 10.43 9.20
CA TRP A 43 -4.08 10.15 8.22
C TRP A 43 -5.33 9.47 8.79
N GLU A 44 -5.29 8.90 9.99
CA GLU A 44 -6.36 8.03 10.51
C GLU A 44 -7.73 8.72 10.62
N ARG A 45 -7.74 10.05 10.81
CA ARG A 45 -8.96 10.86 10.97
C ARG A 45 -9.18 11.85 9.83
N LYS A 46 -8.41 11.73 8.73
CA LYS A 46 -8.57 12.61 7.59
C LYS A 46 -9.75 12.17 6.73
N GLU A 47 -10.52 13.16 6.30
CA GLU A 47 -11.54 13.01 5.27
C GLU A 47 -10.90 13.09 3.87
N ARG A 48 -11.64 12.67 2.85
CA ARG A 48 -11.14 12.57 1.47
C ARG A 48 -10.53 13.88 0.94
N ASP A 49 -11.13 15.02 1.25
CA ASP A 49 -10.68 16.35 0.80
C ASP A 49 -9.40 16.84 1.50
N GLN A 50 -8.96 16.15 2.56
CA GLN A 50 -7.74 16.45 3.31
C GLN A 50 -6.55 15.57 2.87
N ILE A 51 -6.76 14.67 1.91
CA ILE A 51 -5.74 13.77 1.37
C ILE A 51 -5.19 14.36 0.07
N GLY A 52 -3.90 14.67 0.08
CA GLY A 52 -3.17 15.07 -1.13
C GLY A 52 -2.73 13.84 -1.93
N SER A 53 -2.76 13.94 -3.26
CA SER A 53 -2.35 12.87 -4.18
C SER A 53 -1.35 13.36 -5.25
N SER A 54 -0.50 14.33 -4.92
CA SER A 54 0.57 14.80 -5.82
C SER A 54 1.75 13.82 -5.90
N GLY A 55 2.69 14.04 -6.83
CA GLY A 55 3.95 13.29 -6.92
C GLY A 55 4.98 13.49 -5.80
N TYR A 56 4.59 14.12 -4.68
CA TYR A 56 5.41 14.18 -3.48
C TYR A 56 5.25 12.91 -2.65
N VAL A 57 6.35 12.24 -2.33
CA VAL A 57 6.38 10.92 -1.65
C VAL A 57 5.58 10.87 -0.35
N VAL A 58 5.53 11.96 0.42
CA VAL A 58 4.75 12.05 1.67
C VAL A 58 3.25 11.99 1.36
N HIS A 59 2.78 12.72 0.35
CA HIS A 59 1.38 12.68 -0.09
C HIS A 59 1.01 11.29 -0.62
N THR A 60 1.85 10.69 -1.46
CA THR A 60 1.61 9.35 -2.00
C THR A 60 1.47 8.30 -0.89
N LEU A 61 2.41 8.30 0.06
CA LEU A 61 2.38 7.35 1.16
C LEU A 61 1.16 7.57 2.06
N GLU A 62 0.86 8.83 2.42
CA GLU A 62 -0.29 9.16 3.24
C GLU A 62 -1.60 8.70 2.59
N ALA A 63 -1.78 9.00 1.30
CA ALA A 63 -2.95 8.62 0.52
C ALA A 63 -3.10 7.10 0.40
N ALA A 64 -2.00 6.36 0.22
CA ALA A 64 -2.05 4.91 0.13
C ALA A 64 -2.45 4.24 1.45
N LEU A 65 -1.89 4.68 2.57
CA LEU A 65 -2.28 4.14 3.89
C LEU A 65 -3.73 4.49 4.23
N TRP A 66 -4.13 5.73 3.95
CA TRP A 66 -5.51 6.16 4.12
C TRP A 66 -6.47 5.29 3.28
N ALA A 67 -6.17 5.07 1.99
CA ALA A 67 -7.03 4.28 1.12
C ALA A 67 -7.17 2.82 1.60
N VAL A 68 -6.08 2.18 2.03
CA VAL A 68 -6.12 0.83 2.62
C VAL A 68 -6.91 0.80 3.93
N ALA A 69 -6.76 1.83 4.78
CA ALA A 69 -7.45 1.90 6.07
C ALA A 69 -8.97 2.00 5.91
N GLN A 70 -9.44 2.81 4.95
CA GLN A 70 -10.86 3.03 4.66
C GLN A 70 -11.52 1.86 3.91
N ALA A 71 -10.73 0.99 3.30
CA ALA A 71 -11.22 -0.11 2.48
C ALA A 71 -11.40 -1.41 3.26
N GLU A 72 -12.36 -2.22 2.84
CA GLU A 72 -12.60 -3.56 3.41
C GLU A 72 -12.04 -4.69 2.52
N ASP A 73 -11.68 -4.37 1.27
CA ASP A 73 -11.10 -5.30 0.32
C ASP A 73 -10.12 -4.61 -0.65
N PHE A 74 -9.38 -5.42 -1.41
CA PHE A 74 -8.42 -4.92 -2.41
C PHE A 74 -9.07 -3.99 -3.44
N LYS A 75 -10.27 -4.36 -3.92
CA LYS A 75 -10.96 -3.63 -4.98
C LYS A 75 -11.31 -2.21 -4.54
N SER A 76 -11.92 -2.07 -3.36
CA SER A 76 -12.31 -0.79 -2.79
C SER A 76 -11.09 0.06 -2.47
N ALA A 77 -9.99 -0.51 -1.97
CA ALA A 77 -8.74 0.21 -1.72
C ALA A 77 -8.17 0.83 -3.00
N VAL A 78 -7.98 0.03 -4.04
CA VAL A 78 -7.37 0.49 -5.30
C VAL A 78 -8.27 1.48 -6.03
N LEU A 79 -9.60 1.27 -6.04
CA LEU A 79 -10.52 2.23 -6.63
C LEU A 79 -10.54 3.54 -5.85
N LEU A 80 -10.50 3.50 -4.52
CA LEU A 80 -10.47 4.71 -3.70
C LEU A 80 -9.20 5.53 -4.00
N ALA A 81 -8.05 4.88 -4.03
CA ALA A 81 -6.77 5.48 -4.39
C ALA A 81 -6.77 6.09 -5.80
N ALA A 82 -7.18 5.32 -6.81
CA ALA A 82 -7.20 5.77 -8.20
C ALA A 82 -8.15 6.95 -8.44
N ASN A 83 -9.22 7.07 -7.64
CA ASN A 83 -10.19 8.16 -7.74
C ASN A 83 -9.82 9.40 -6.90
N LEU A 84 -8.62 9.47 -6.31
CA LEU A 84 -8.11 10.71 -5.69
C LEU A 84 -7.71 11.76 -6.74
N GLY A 85 -7.32 11.33 -7.94
CA GLY A 85 -6.85 12.22 -9.00
C GLY A 85 -5.39 12.67 -8.81
N ASP A 86 -4.95 13.63 -9.63
CA ASP A 86 -3.55 14.09 -9.70
C ASP A 86 -2.60 12.93 -10.05
N ASP A 87 -1.66 12.54 -9.18
CA ASP A 87 -0.76 11.39 -9.36
C ASP A 87 -1.45 10.07 -8.98
N ALA A 88 -2.58 9.81 -9.63
CA ALA A 88 -3.47 8.70 -9.31
C ALA A 88 -2.84 7.32 -9.57
N ASP A 89 -1.99 7.19 -10.59
CA ASP A 89 -1.31 5.95 -10.93
C ASP A 89 -0.28 5.57 -9.86
N THR A 90 0.52 6.53 -9.37
CA THR A 90 1.49 6.25 -8.30
C THR A 90 0.77 5.88 -7.00
N VAL A 91 -0.26 6.62 -6.60
CA VAL A 91 -1.03 6.31 -5.37
C VAL A 91 -1.72 4.94 -5.47
N ALA A 92 -2.33 4.63 -6.62
CA ALA A 92 -2.97 3.33 -6.84
C ALA A 92 -1.96 2.18 -6.84
N ALA A 93 -0.76 2.38 -7.40
CA ALA A 93 0.30 1.37 -7.41
C ALA A 93 0.84 1.08 -6.00
N VAL A 94 1.08 2.11 -5.17
CA VAL A 94 1.52 1.93 -3.78
C VAL A 94 0.41 1.30 -2.93
N THR A 95 -0.84 1.74 -3.12
CA THR A 95 -2.01 1.12 -2.48
C THR A 95 -2.13 -0.36 -2.85
N GLY A 96 -1.99 -0.69 -4.14
CA GLY A 96 -2.07 -2.06 -4.64
C GLY A 96 -1.02 -3.00 -4.05
N GLN A 97 0.21 -2.51 -3.82
CA GLN A 97 1.25 -3.29 -3.13
C GLN A 97 0.83 -3.67 -1.71
N LEU A 98 0.40 -2.69 -0.91
CA LEU A 98 0.03 -2.94 0.49
C LEU A 98 -1.28 -3.73 0.61
N ALA A 99 -2.29 -3.37 -0.18
CA ALA A 99 -3.56 -4.08 -0.25
C ALA A 99 -3.36 -5.54 -0.70
N GLY A 100 -2.54 -5.77 -1.73
CA GLY A 100 -2.23 -7.10 -2.23
C GLY A 100 -1.50 -7.95 -1.19
N ALA A 101 -0.61 -7.35 -0.39
CA ALA A 101 0.06 -8.04 0.71
C ALA A 101 -0.89 -8.39 1.86
N ILE A 102 -1.88 -7.54 2.17
CA ILE A 102 -2.84 -7.75 3.27
C ILE A 102 -3.93 -8.76 2.91
N TRP A 103 -4.57 -8.61 1.74
CA TRP A 103 -5.73 -9.42 1.34
C TRP A 103 -5.38 -10.58 0.40
N GLY A 104 -4.15 -10.62 -0.11
CA GLY A 104 -3.64 -11.70 -0.97
C GLY A 104 -4.18 -11.65 -2.41
N VAL A 105 -3.49 -12.38 -3.31
CA VAL A 105 -3.79 -12.39 -4.75
C VAL A 105 -5.21 -12.87 -5.08
N ALA A 106 -5.78 -13.76 -4.27
CA ALA A 106 -7.12 -14.28 -4.46
C ALA A 106 -8.22 -13.20 -4.26
N SER A 107 -7.91 -12.13 -3.53
CA SER A 107 -8.82 -10.99 -3.34
C SER A 107 -8.86 -10.04 -4.54
N ILE A 108 -7.87 -10.11 -5.43
CA ILE A 108 -7.80 -9.26 -6.62
C ILE A 108 -8.88 -9.72 -7.60
N PRO A 109 -9.78 -8.83 -8.07
CA PRO A 109 -10.81 -9.18 -9.03
C PRO A 109 -10.24 -9.93 -10.23
N LYS A 110 -10.72 -11.15 -10.49
CA LYS A 110 -10.26 -11.98 -11.61
C LYS A 110 -10.26 -11.21 -12.96
N PRO A 111 -11.31 -10.43 -13.32
CA PRO A 111 -11.29 -9.65 -14.56
C PRO A 111 -10.17 -8.61 -14.66
N TRP A 112 -9.60 -8.17 -13.54
CA TRP A 112 -8.44 -7.27 -13.56
C TRP A 112 -7.15 -8.04 -13.83
N ARG A 113 -6.96 -9.19 -13.17
CA ARG A 113 -5.80 -10.06 -13.40
C ARG A 113 -5.75 -10.59 -14.84
N ASP A 114 -6.90 -10.97 -15.38
CA ASP A 114 -7.03 -11.46 -16.76
C ASP A 114 -6.71 -10.38 -17.81
N ARG A 115 -6.83 -9.10 -17.46
CA ARG A 115 -6.56 -7.97 -18.36
C ARG A 115 -5.18 -7.35 -18.17
N LEU A 116 -4.49 -7.68 -17.09
CA LEU A 116 -3.17 -7.14 -16.79
C LEU A 116 -2.15 -7.67 -17.79
N ALA A 117 -1.48 -6.77 -18.50
CA ALA A 117 -0.40 -7.15 -19.39
C ALA A 117 0.70 -7.88 -18.60
N TRP A 118 1.20 -8.98 -19.17
CA TRP A 118 2.26 -9.80 -18.58
C TRP A 118 1.94 -10.36 -17.18
N SER A 119 0.66 -10.60 -16.87
CA SER A 119 0.23 -11.15 -15.58
C SER A 119 1.00 -12.41 -15.17
N GLU A 120 1.12 -13.39 -16.08
CA GLU A 120 1.88 -14.63 -15.83
C GLU A 120 3.36 -14.37 -15.51
N HIS A 121 3.99 -13.41 -16.19
CA HIS A 121 5.38 -13.05 -15.93
C HIS A 121 5.57 -12.38 -14.56
N ILE A 122 4.67 -11.46 -14.20
CA ILE A 122 4.69 -10.77 -12.90
C ILE A 122 4.47 -11.78 -11.76
N GLU A 123 3.50 -12.70 -11.91
CA GLU A 123 3.24 -13.76 -10.94
C GLU A 123 4.46 -14.69 -10.78
N GLY A 124 5.10 -15.08 -11.89
CA GLY A 124 6.32 -15.89 -11.86
C GLY A 124 7.50 -15.20 -11.17
N LEU A 125 7.70 -13.89 -11.40
CA LEU A 125 8.72 -13.10 -10.71
C LEU A 125 8.44 -13.03 -9.21
N ALA A 126 7.20 -12.77 -8.81
CA ALA A 126 6.80 -12.71 -7.41
C ALA A 126 7.05 -14.04 -6.69
N ALA A 127 6.72 -15.18 -7.33
CA ALA A 127 6.99 -16.51 -6.79
C ALA A 127 8.50 -16.75 -6.60
N SER A 128 9.33 -16.42 -7.61
CA SER A 128 10.78 -16.61 -7.51
C SER A 128 11.42 -15.74 -6.41
N LEU A 129 10.96 -14.50 -6.25
CA LEU A 129 11.43 -13.62 -5.17
C LEU A 129 11.03 -14.17 -3.80
N PHE A 130 9.81 -14.67 -3.66
CA PHE A 130 9.34 -15.28 -2.41
C PHE A 130 10.16 -16.51 -2.03
N GLU A 131 10.37 -17.44 -2.96
CA GLU A 131 11.19 -18.64 -2.74
C GLU A 131 12.61 -18.30 -2.31
N ARG A 132 13.24 -17.32 -2.97
CA ARG A 132 14.60 -16.86 -2.63
C ARG A 132 14.69 -16.15 -1.29
N GLY A 133 13.62 -15.46 -0.87
CA GLY A 133 13.56 -14.79 0.43
C GLY A 133 13.32 -15.74 1.60
N MET A 134 12.90 -16.99 1.32
CA MET A 134 12.69 -18.06 2.29
C MET A 134 13.90 -19.00 2.44
N ALA A 135 14.83 -18.97 1.48
CA ALA A 135 16.08 -19.75 1.49
C ALA A 135 17.17 -19.07 2.34
#